data_AF-A0A3C0B9U5-F1
#
_entry.id   AF-A0A3C0B9U5-F1
#
_cell.length_a   1.000
_cell.length_b   1.000
_cell.length_c   1.000
_cell.angle_alpha   90.00
_cell.angle_beta   90.00
_cell.angle_gamma   90.00
#
_symmetry.space_group_name_H-M   'P 1'
#
loop_
_entity.id
_entity.type
_entity.pdbx_description
1 polymer ?
#
loop_
_entity_poly.entity_id
_entity_poly.type
_entity_poly.pdbx_seq_one_letter_code
_entity_poly.pdbx_strand_id
1 'polypeptide(L)'
;AICHSFGAVSSGGFSPKNTGIALYSPYIQYVVVLFMFLAGTNYTLFYIATQGKLRKAFSGIEFKVYLGIVLVSTIVIAAALFIKSDYAGETAFRSSLF
;
A
#
# COMPACT_ATOMS: atom_id res chain seq x y z
N ALA A 1 6.89 -0.52 -16.64
CA ALA A 1 5.92 -1.54 -16.21
C ALA A 1 6.64 -2.65 -15.42
N ILE A 2 7.45 -3.50 -16.06
CA ILE A 2 8.07 -4.68 -15.42
C ILE A 2 8.97 -4.31 -14.21
N CYS A 3 9.85 -3.32 -14.36
CA CYS A 3 10.75 -2.93 -13.27
C CYS A 3 10.00 -2.42 -12.02
N HIS A 4 8.91 -1.67 -12.20
CA HIS A 4 8.09 -1.20 -11.08
C HIS A 4 7.31 -2.34 -10.42
N SER A 5 6.83 -3.32 -11.20
CA SER A 5 6.18 -4.51 -10.65
C SER A 5 7.16 -5.32 -9.78
N PHE A 6 8.40 -5.54 -10.24
CA PHE A 6 9.41 -6.23 -9.43
C PHE A 6 9.84 -5.42 -8.22
N GLY A 7 9.97 -4.10 -8.32
CA GLY A 7 10.30 -3.23 -7.19
C GLY A 7 9.20 -3.22 -6.12
N ALA A 8 7.93 -3.21 -6.52
CA ALA A 8 6.79 -3.20 -5.59
C ALA A 8 6.55 -4.55 -4.92
N VAL A 9 6.56 -5.65 -5.69
CA VAL A 9 6.26 -7.01 -5.17
C VAL A 9 7.38 -7.53 -4.27
N SER A 10 8.64 -7.17 -4.52
CA SER A 10 9.76 -7.55 -3.65
C SER A 10 9.92 -6.64 -2.42
N SER A 11 9.08 -5.62 -2.26
CA SER A 11 9.25 -4.52 -1.29
C SER A 11 10.56 -3.72 -1.43
N GLY A 12 11.29 -3.88 -2.54
CA GLY A 12 12.59 -3.24 -2.76
C GLY A 12 12.52 -1.76 -3.17
N GLY A 13 11.37 -1.27 -3.64
CA GLY A 13 11.17 0.16 -3.94
C GLY A 13 11.96 0.70 -5.14
N PHE A 14 12.65 -0.16 -5.90
CA PHE A 14 13.48 0.26 -7.02
C PHE A 14 12.65 0.78 -8.20
N SER A 15 13.12 1.88 -8.79
CA SER A 15 12.53 2.52 -9.95
C SER A 15 13.62 2.89 -10.96
N PRO A 16 13.40 2.69 -12.27
CA PRO A 16 14.32 3.17 -13.31
C PRO A 16 14.44 4.69 -13.36
N LYS A 17 13.44 5.42 -12.84
CA LYS A 17 13.44 6.89 -12.76
C LYS A 17 13.81 7.35 -11.37
N ASN A 18 14.64 8.39 -11.30
CA ASN A 18 15.04 9.04 -10.04
C ASN A 18 13.85 9.66 -9.29
N THR A 19 12.81 10.07 -10.01
CA THR A 19 11.54 10.57 -9.45
C THR A 19 10.60 9.45 -9.00
N GLY A 20 11.06 8.18 -9.04
CA GLY A 20 10.26 7.04 -8.65
C GLY A 20 8.97 6.95 -9.46
N ILE A 21 7.86 6.85 -8.74
CA ILE A 21 6.48 6.82 -9.25
C ILE A 21 5.71 8.11 -8.96
N ALA A 22 6.36 9.14 -8.43
CA ALA A 22 5.73 10.41 -8.04
C ALA A 22 5.12 11.16 -9.24
N LEU A 23 5.73 11.06 -10.44
CA LEU A 23 5.26 11.72 -11.66
C LEU A 23 4.25 10.90 -12.48
N TYR A 24 3.89 9.70 -12.02
CA TYR A 24 2.90 8.86 -12.71
C TYR A 24 1.47 9.25 -12.30
N SER A 25 0.51 8.95 -13.17
CA SER A 25 -0.92 9.22 -12.93
C SER A 25 -1.36 8.68 -11.56
N PRO A 26 -2.28 9.37 -10.85
CA PRO A 26 -2.85 8.91 -9.58
C PRO A 26 -3.34 7.46 -9.62
N TYR A 27 -3.91 7.04 -10.75
CA TYR A 27 -4.34 5.66 -10.97
C TYR A 27 -3.21 4.63 -10.75
N ILE A 28 -2.02 4.91 -11.30
CA ILE A 28 -0.86 4.01 -11.18
C ILE A 28 -0.37 3.97 -9.74
N GLN A 29 -0.40 5.09 -9.02
CA GLN A 29 -0.03 5.14 -7.61
C GLN A 29 -0.94 4.25 -6.76
N TYR A 30 -2.27 4.32 -6.96
CA TYR A 30 -3.20 3.44 -6.25
C TYR A 30 -2.98 1.96 -6.55
N VAL A 31 -2.69 1.61 -7.81
CA VAL A 31 -2.36 0.22 -8.18
C VAL A 31 -1.09 -0.24 -7.46
N VAL A 32 -0.04 0.59 -7.41
CA VAL A 32 1.20 0.23 -6.71
C VAL A 32 0.97 0.10 -5.20
N VAL A 33 0.20 1.01 -4.58
CA VAL A 33 -0.17 0.92 -3.15
C VAL A 33 -0.89 -0.39 -2.86
N LEU A 34 -1.82 -0.82 -3.72
CA LEU A 34 -2.50 -2.11 -3.58
C LEU A 34 -1.49 -3.27 -3.56
N PHE A 35 -0.55 -3.29 -4.52
CA PHE A 35 0.46 -4.35 -4.57
C PHE A 35 1.49 -4.26 -3.44
N MET A 36 1.82 -3.06 -2.93
CA MET A 36 2.66 -2.87 -1.75
C MET A 36 1.96 -3.40 -0.50
N PHE A 37 0.68 -3.08 -0.32
CA PHE A 37 -0.12 -3.61 0.79
C PHE A 37 -0.15 -5.13 0.75
N LEU A 38 -0.41 -5.71 -0.42
CA LEU A 38 -0.41 -7.15 -0.66
C LEU A 38 0.96 -7.79 -0.41
N ALA A 39 2.05 -7.20 -0.90
CA ALA A 39 3.41 -7.70 -0.69
C ALA A 39 3.83 -7.66 0.79
N GLY A 40 3.34 -6.70 1.57
CA GLY A 40 3.59 -6.64 3.01
C GLY A 40 2.75 -7.61 3.85
N THR A 41 1.74 -8.27 3.27
CA THR A 41 0.99 -9.33 3.97
C THR A 41 1.69 -10.68 3.91
N ASN A 42 1.41 -11.54 4.89
CA ASN A 42 1.97 -12.89 4.97
C ASN A 42 1.55 -13.76 3.75
N TYR A 43 2.52 -14.42 3.10
CA TYR A 43 2.26 -15.36 2.00
C TYR A 43 1.26 -16.49 2.35
N THR A 44 1.16 -16.87 3.63
CA THR A 44 0.15 -17.81 4.11
C THR A 44 -1.28 -17.33 3.82
N LEU A 45 -1.52 -16.01 3.82
CA LEU A 45 -2.82 -15.43 3.48
C LEU A 45 -3.20 -15.71 2.02
N PHE A 46 -2.24 -15.52 1.11
CA PHE A 46 -2.41 -15.83 -0.32
C PHE A 46 -2.66 -17.32 -0.54
N TYR A 47 -1.94 -18.18 0.16
CA TYR A 47 -2.15 -19.63 0.09
C TYR A 47 -3.56 -20.02 0.56
N ILE A 48 -4.06 -19.45 1.66
CA ILE A 48 -5.42 -19.74 2.14
C ILE A 48 -6.48 -19.16 1.19
N ALA A 49 -6.19 -18.01 0.57
CA ALA A 49 -7.07 -17.39 -0.41
C ALA A 49 -7.19 -18.23 -1.70
N THR A 50 -6.09 -18.81 -2.21
CA THR A 50 -6.12 -19.70 -3.38
C THR A 50 -6.85 -21.02 -3.09
N GLN A 51 -6.96 -21.43 -1.83
CA GLN A 51 -7.82 -22.54 -1.40
C GLN A 51 -9.30 -22.18 -1.25
N GLY A 52 -9.72 -20.97 -1.64
CA GLY A 52 -11.12 -20.51 -1.57
C GLY A 52 -11.60 -20.18 -0.16
N LYS A 53 -10.73 -20.21 0.85
CA LYS A 53 -11.08 -19.97 2.26
C LYS A 53 -10.84 -18.52 2.67
N LEU A 54 -11.37 -17.57 1.89
CA LEU A 54 -11.18 -16.13 2.11
C LEU A 54 -11.55 -15.68 3.52
N ARG A 55 -12.65 -16.20 4.08
CA ARG A 55 -13.07 -15.87 5.45
C ARG A 55 -12.06 -16.29 6.51
N LYS A 56 -11.34 -17.40 6.29
CA LYS A 56 -10.28 -17.86 7.19
C LYS A 56 -9.00 -17.04 7.00
N ALA A 57 -8.70 -16.64 5.77
CA ALA A 57 -7.60 -15.74 5.45
C ALA A 57 -7.72 -14.42 6.24
N PHE A 58 -8.87 -13.76 6.17
CA PHE A 58 -9.10 -12.47 6.87
C PHE A 58 -9.37 -12.59 8.39
N SER A 59 -9.49 -13.80 8.93
CA SER A 59 -9.75 -14.01 10.37
C SER A 59 -8.48 -13.91 11.23
N GLY A 60 -7.31 -14.13 10.62
CA GLY A 60 -6.02 -14.17 11.32
C GLY A 60 -5.69 -12.88 12.06
N ILE A 61 -5.15 -13.01 13.28
CA ILE A 61 -4.73 -11.86 14.09
C ILE A 61 -3.63 -11.06 13.38
N GLU A 62 -2.70 -11.73 12.70
CA GLU A 62 -1.61 -11.10 11.94
C GLU A 62 -2.15 -10.13 10.88
N PHE A 63 -3.11 -10.57 10.07
CA PHE A 63 -3.70 -9.73 9.04
C PHE A 63 -4.45 -8.53 9.63
N LYS A 64 -5.21 -8.74 10.72
CA LYS A 64 -5.94 -7.66 11.39
C LYS A 64 -5.01 -6.62 12.01
N VAL A 65 -3.92 -7.07 12.65
CA VAL A 65 -2.90 -6.19 13.23
C VAL A 65 -2.19 -5.42 12.12
N TYR A 66 -1.77 -6.09 11.05
CA TYR A 66 -1.15 -5.44 9.89
C TYR A 66 -2.07 -4.37 9.27
N LEU A 67 -3.33 -4.73 8.98
CA LEU A 67 -4.32 -3.80 8.45
C LEU A 67 -4.55 -2.62 9.41
N GLY A 68 -4.62 -2.89 10.72
CA GLY A 68 -4.76 -1.86 11.75
C GLY A 68 -3.58 -0.89 11.75
N ILE A 69 -2.35 -1.38 11.70
CA ILE A 69 -1.13 -0.55 11.64
C ILE A 69 -1.14 0.33 10.39
N VAL A 70 -1.44 -0.25 9.22
CA VAL A 70 -1.51 0.50 7.95
C VAL A 70 -2.55 1.61 8.05
N LEU A 71 -3.79 1.29 8.44
CA LEU A 71 -4.87 2.28 8.52
C LEU A 71 -4.58 3.39 9.53
N VAL A 72 -4.10 3.04 10.72
CA VAL A 72 -3.77 4.04 11.76
C VAL A 72 -2.63 4.94 11.29
N SER A 73 -1.58 4.36 10.69
CA SER A 73 -0.44 5.14 10.19
C SER A 73 -0.88 6.08 9.06
N THR A 74 -1.67 5.59 8.11
CA THR A 74 -2.24 6.42 7.03
C THR A 74 -3.08 7.57 7.58
N ILE A 75 -3.98 7.34 8.55
CA ILE A 75 -4.81 8.40 9.13
C ILE A 75 -3.95 9.45 9.84
N VAL A 76 -2.96 9.02 10.62
CA VAL A 76 -2.07 9.93 11.36
C VAL A 76 -1.25 10.79 10.39
N ILE A 77 -0.69 10.18 9.33
CA ILE A 77 0.10 10.89 8.32
C ILE A 77 -0.79 11.81 7.48
N ALA A 78 -1.98 11.37 7.07
CA ALA A 78 -2.94 12.18 6.32
C ALA A 78 -3.36 13.43 7.11
N ALA A 79 -3.69 13.26 8.40
CA ALA A 79 -4.05 14.37 9.27
C ALA A 79 -2.88 15.35 9.46
N ALA A 80 -1.65 14.83 9.62
CA ALA A 80 -0.46 15.66 9.72
C ALA A 80 -0.21 16.47 8.43
N LEU A 81 -0.41 15.88 7.25
CA LEU A 81 -0.26 16.55 5.95
C LEU A 81 -1.33 17.60 5.72
N PHE A 82 -2.58 17.31 6.11
CA PHE A 82 -3.71 18.23 5.97
C PHE A 82 -3.51 19.49 6.83
N ILE A 83 -2.99 19.34 8.05
CA ILE A 83 -2.80 20.46 8.99
C ILE A 83 -1.57 21.30 8.63
N LYS A 84 -0.48 20.70 8.15
CA LYS A 84 0.80 21.39 7.96
C LYS A 84 1.06 21.94 6.56
N SER A 85 0.43 21.39 5.52
CA SER A 85 0.92 21.58 4.16
C SER A 85 -0.13 22.03 3.12
N ASP A 86 -1.36 22.39 3.53
CA ASP A 86 -2.44 22.88 2.65
C ASP A 86 -2.77 21.93 1.47
N TYR A 87 -2.51 20.63 1.64
CA TYR A 87 -2.82 19.64 0.61
C TYR A 87 -4.35 19.46 0.49
N ALA A 88 -4.86 19.44 -0.75
CA ALA A 88 -6.22 18.99 -1.02
C ALA A 88 -6.44 17.58 -0.44
N GLY A 89 -7.66 17.30 0.06
CA GLY A 89 -7.92 16.07 0.81
C GLY A 89 -7.56 14.78 0.07
N GLU A 90 -7.74 14.74 -1.26
CA GLU A 90 -7.36 13.58 -2.09
C GLU A 90 -5.84 13.38 -2.18
N THR A 91 -5.08 14.46 -2.38
CA THR A 91 -3.62 14.38 -2.51
C THR A 91 -2.97 14.07 -1.17
N ALA A 92 -3.48 14.62 -0.07
CA ALA A 92 -3.04 14.28 1.28
C ALA A 92 -3.24 12.79 1.58
N PHE A 93 -4.41 12.26 1.25
CA PHE A 93 -4.71 10.84 1.45
C PHE A 93 -3.82 9.94 0.60
N ARG A 94 -3.71 10.22 -0.71
CA ARG A 94 -2.87 9.43 -1.62
C ARG A 94 -1.40 9.43 -1.19
N SER A 95 -0.86 10.58 -0.79
CA SER A 95 0.53 10.70 -0.32
C SER A 95 0.77 10.05 1.04
N SER A 96 -0.25 9.95 1.90
CA SER A 96 -0.13 9.25 3.19
C SER A 96 -0.22 7.72 3.10
N LEU A 97 -0.81 7.21 2.01
CA LEU A 97 -0.90 5.79 1.69
C LEU A 97 0.36 5.24 1.01
N PHE A 98 1.17 6.13 0.43
CA PHE A 98 2.38 5.80 -0.32
C PHE A 98 3.60 5.77 0.61
#